data_AF-A0A368FC85-F1
#
_entry.id   AF-A0A368FC85-F1
#
_cell.length_a   1.000
_cell.length_b   1.000
_cell.length_c   1.000
_cell.angle_alpha   90.00
_cell.angle_beta   90.00
_cell.angle_gamma   90.00
#
_symmetry.space_group_name_H-M   'P 1'
#
loop_
_entity.id
_entity.type
_entity.pdbx_description
1 polymer ?
#
loop_
_entity_poly.entity_id
_entity_poly.type
_entity_poly.pdbx_seq_one_letter_code
_entity_poly.pdbx_strand_id
1 'polypeptide(L)'
;MITLIKCYLHVSSVLSISIDNDIVGEPDIECLDEEIRIWVKTRKPFGGRIYAKGKAEVEECYKDDFARERTKKPHFDLKFGVCGMRSLRSVDPRGMYYGITIVVSFHPLFITKVDQAFHVKCFFEEASRGLTAELGVRYGALCNL
;
A
#
# COMPACT_ATOMS: atom_id res chain seq x y z
N MET A 1 -10.39 2.72 65.71
CA MET A 1 -9.25 3.22 64.89
C MET A 1 -9.31 2.50 63.54
N ILE A 2 -10.04 3.05 62.56
CA ILE A 2 -10.25 2.40 61.25
C ILE A 2 -9.63 3.33 60.21
N THR A 3 -8.48 2.93 59.66
CA THR A 3 -7.74 3.72 58.68
C THR A 3 -8.34 3.46 57.29
N LEU A 4 -9.08 4.43 56.76
CA LEU A 4 -9.62 4.39 55.40
C LEU A 4 -8.48 4.63 54.38
N ILE A 5 -8.03 3.55 53.73
CA ILE A 5 -7.10 3.62 52.60
C ILE A 5 -7.85 4.27 51.43
N LYS A 6 -7.54 5.54 51.13
CA LYS A 6 -8.02 6.20 49.91
C LYS A 6 -7.32 5.56 48.70
N CYS A 7 -8.01 4.65 48.02
CA CYS A 7 -7.64 4.23 46.67
C CYS A 7 -7.80 5.43 45.74
N TYR A 8 -6.71 6.15 45.47
CA TYR A 8 -6.67 7.21 44.48
C TYR A 8 -6.79 6.56 43.09
N LEU A 9 -7.93 6.76 42.41
CA LEU A 9 -8.09 6.42 41.00
C LEU A 9 -7.25 7.40 40.19
N HIS A 10 -6.08 6.96 39.74
CA HIS A 10 -5.22 7.74 38.85
C HIS A 10 -5.84 7.70 37.45
N VAL A 11 -6.61 8.74 37.10
CA VAL A 11 -7.13 8.91 35.73
C VAL A 11 -5.98 9.40 34.86
N SER A 12 -5.29 8.47 34.21
CA SER A 12 -4.27 8.80 33.20
C SER A 12 -4.98 9.26 31.94
N SER A 13 -4.86 10.55 31.59
CA SER A 13 -5.34 11.07 30.32
C SER A 13 -4.56 10.41 29.17
N VAL A 14 -5.24 9.58 28.37
CA VAL A 14 -4.63 8.96 27.19
C VAL A 14 -4.47 10.07 26.14
N LEU A 15 -3.23 10.50 25.89
CA LEU A 15 -2.94 11.44 24.82
C LEU A 15 -3.13 10.71 23.47
N SER A 16 -4.24 10.96 22.80
CA SER A 16 -4.42 10.44 21.44
C SER A 16 -3.47 11.18 20.50
N ILE A 17 -2.56 10.46 19.84
CA ILE A 17 -1.77 11.02 18.74
C ILE A 17 -2.75 11.29 17.58
N SER A 18 -3.19 12.53 17.43
CA SER A 18 -4.01 12.94 16.30
C SER A 18 -3.09 13.20 15.10
N ILE A 19 -3.04 12.25 14.17
CA ILE A 19 -2.39 12.44 12.88
C ILE A 19 -3.31 13.29 12.01
N ASP A 20 -2.98 14.56 11.82
CA ASP A 20 -3.69 15.47 10.92
C ASP A 20 -3.09 15.42 9.51
N ASN A 21 -3.20 14.25 8.88
CA ASN A 21 -2.88 14.00 7.48
C ASN A 21 -3.81 12.89 6.96
N ASP A 22 -3.95 12.80 5.64
CA ASP A 22 -4.90 11.89 5.01
C ASP A 22 -4.45 11.56 3.58
N ILE A 23 -4.93 10.43 3.07
CA ILE A 23 -4.73 10.00 1.67
C ILE A 23 -5.79 10.68 0.82
N VAL A 24 -5.38 11.17 -0.36
CA VAL A 24 -6.24 11.90 -1.28
C VAL A 24 -6.52 11.03 -2.50
N GLY A 25 -7.71 10.44 -2.51
CA GLY A 25 -8.18 9.59 -3.61
C GLY A 25 -7.44 8.25 -3.70
N GLU A 26 -7.54 7.62 -4.86
CA GLU A 26 -6.87 6.35 -5.16
C GLU A 26 -5.42 6.57 -5.58
N PRO A 27 -4.53 5.60 -5.32
CA PRO A 27 -3.14 5.67 -5.77
C PRO A 27 -3.03 5.59 -7.30
N ASP A 28 -2.04 6.29 -7.86
CA ASP A 28 -1.67 6.13 -9.27
C ASP A 28 -0.85 4.84 -9.40
N ILE A 29 -1.22 3.95 -10.33
CA ILE A 29 -0.56 2.65 -10.54
C ILE A 29 0.02 2.59 -11.95
N GLU A 30 1.28 2.19 -12.06
CA GLU A 30 1.94 1.87 -13.31
C GLU A 30 2.45 0.41 -13.26
N CYS A 31 1.98 -0.41 -14.18
CA CYS A 31 2.41 -1.80 -14.32
C CYS A 31 3.46 -1.88 -15.43
N LEU A 32 4.71 -2.17 -15.07
CA LEU A 32 5.81 -2.39 -16.01
C LEU A 32 6.00 -3.90 -16.24
N ASP A 33 7.06 -4.28 -16.94
CA ASP A 33 7.34 -5.70 -17.23
C ASP A 33 7.89 -6.47 -16.00
N GLU A 34 8.66 -5.79 -15.14
CA GLU A 34 9.33 -6.41 -13.99
C GLU A 34 8.81 -5.94 -12.62
N GLU A 35 8.12 -4.79 -12.59
CA GLU A 35 7.67 -4.17 -11.35
C GLU A 35 6.32 -3.44 -11.50
N ILE A 36 5.67 -3.21 -10.36
CA ILE A 36 4.52 -2.35 -10.19
C ILE A 36 4.98 -1.11 -9.44
N ARG A 37 4.77 0.07 -10.01
CA ARG A 37 5.03 1.34 -9.34
C ARG A 37 3.74 1.96 -8.85
N ILE A 38 3.77 2.42 -7.61
CA ILE A 38 2.60 2.91 -6.89
C ILE A 38 2.92 4.29 -6.35
N TRP A 39 2.09 5.28 -6.67
CA TRP A 39 2.18 6.60 -6.04
C TRP A 39 0.93 6.91 -5.24
N VAL A 40 1.13 7.24 -3.96
CA VAL A 40 0.03 7.63 -3.07
C VAL A 40 0.04 9.14 -2.93
N LYS A 41 -1.12 9.79 -3.03
CA LYS A 41 -1.24 11.25 -2.81
C LYS A 41 -1.67 11.50 -1.38
N THR A 42 -0.97 12.38 -0.67
CA THR A 42 -1.33 12.78 0.71
C THR A 42 -1.54 14.28 0.83
N ARG A 43 -2.39 14.72 1.77
CA ARG A 43 -2.71 16.15 1.96
C ARG A 43 -1.48 16.95 2.40
N LYS A 44 -0.70 16.38 3.31
CA LYS A 44 0.55 16.93 3.86
C LYS A 44 1.71 15.97 3.61
N PRO A 45 2.98 16.41 3.77
CA PRO A 45 4.13 15.52 3.60
C PRO A 45 3.97 14.22 4.37
N PHE A 46 4.24 13.11 3.68
CA PHE A 46 4.14 11.77 4.24
C PHE A 46 5.45 11.42 4.94
N GLY A 47 5.36 10.94 6.18
CA GLY A 47 6.51 10.51 6.98
C GLY A 47 6.30 9.14 7.61
N GLY A 48 5.31 8.40 7.13
CA GLY A 48 5.00 7.06 7.59
C GLY A 48 5.71 6.00 6.76
N ARG A 49 5.08 4.84 6.62
CA ARG A 49 5.62 3.66 5.93
C ARG A 49 4.58 3.07 4.98
N ILE A 50 5.04 2.59 3.84
CA ILE A 50 4.23 1.81 2.90
C ILE A 50 4.78 0.39 2.89
N TYR A 51 3.91 -0.63 2.95
CA TYR A 51 4.36 -2.03 2.96
C TYR A 51 3.33 -2.98 2.37
N ALA A 52 3.78 -4.14 1.87
CA ALA A 52 2.89 -5.21 1.43
C ALA A 52 2.25 -5.91 2.63
N LYS A 53 0.93 -6.14 2.56
CA LYS A 53 0.14 -6.75 3.63
C LYS A 53 0.72 -8.12 4.03
N GLY A 54 1.01 -8.28 5.31
CA GLY A 54 1.60 -9.52 5.87
C GLY A 54 3.09 -9.70 5.58
N LYS A 55 3.77 -8.69 5.02
CA LYS A 55 5.20 -8.68 4.70
C LYS A 55 5.91 -7.42 5.21
N ALA A 56 5.40 -6.82 6.28
CA ALA A 56 5.94 -5.58 6.87
C ALA A 56 7.35 -5.72 7.45
N GLU A 57 7.88 -6.92 7.66
CA GLU A 57 9.22 -7.15 8.24
C GLU A 57 10.26 -7.56 7.19
N VAL A 58 9.84 -7.68 5.92
CA VAL A 58 10.69 -8.12 4.81
C VAL A 58 11.24 -6.89 4.09
N GLU A 59 12.56 -6.71 4.06
CA GLU A 59 13.27 -5.49 3.62
C GLU A 59 12.81 -4.99 2.24
N GLU A 60 12.60 -5.91 1.29
CA GLU A 60 12.15 -5.58 -0.07
C GLU A 60 10.64 -5.32 -0.20
N CYS A 61 9.87 -5.46 0.87
CA CYS A 61 8.41 -5.37 0.88
C CYS A 61 7.87 -4.16 1.64
N TYR A 62 8.74 -3.22 2.00
CA TYR A 62 8.33 -1.96 2.61
C TYR A 62 9.27 -0.81 2.22
N LYS A 63 8.78 0.41 2.49
CA LYS A 63 9.58 1.63 2.46
C LYS A 63 9.13 2.58 3.55
N ASP A 64 10.05 3.12 4.36
CA ASP A 64 9.77 3.93 5.56
C ASP A 64 10.61 5.21 5.69
N ASP A 65 11.45 5.52 4.70
CA ASP A 65 12.34 6.68 4.67
C ASP A 65 11.66 7.98 4.19
N PHE A 66 10.33 7.94 3.98
CA PHE A 66 9.53 9.05 3.47
C PHE A 66 9.60 10.32 4.33
N ALA A 67 9.85 10.19 5.64
CA ALA A 67 10.05 11.32 6.54
C ALA A 67 11.22 12.23 6.11
N ARG A 68 12.25 11.64 5.46
CA ARG A 68 13.40 12.37 4.91
C ARG A 68 13.08 13.01 3.56
N GLU A 69 12.27 12.34 2.74
CA GLU A 69 11.87 12.82 1.42
C GLU A 69 10.98 14.08 1.49
N ARG A 70 10.21 14.25 2.57
CA ARG A 70 9.26 15.36 2.77
C ARG A 70 8.29 15.55 1.59
N THR A 71 7.93 14.45 0.93
CA THR A 71 7.05 14.44 -0.26
C THR A 71 5.58 14.28 0.11
N LYS A 72 4.69 14.84 -0.71
CA LYS A 72 3.24 14.58 -0.67
C LYS A 72 2.80 13.47 -1.62
N LYS A 73 3.75 12.92 -2.39
CA LYS A 73 3.53 11.86 -3.37
C LYS A 73 4.57 10.74 -3.15
N PRO A 74 4.56 10.04 -2.00
CA PRO A 74 5.42 8.88 -1.78
C PRO A 74 5.23 7.84 -2.88
N HIS A 75 6.33 7.27 -3.35
CA HIS A 75 6.36 6.19 -4.34
C HIS A 75 6.81 4.88 -3.69
N PHE A 76 6.23 3.78 -4.13
CA PHE A 76 6.59 2.44 -3.68
C PHE A 76 6.57 1.48 -4.86
N ASP A 77 7.68 0.77 -5.04
CA ASP A 77 7.90 -0.13 -6.17
C ASP A 77 7.96 -1.57 -5.69
N LEU A 78 7.25 -2.45 -6.39
CA LEU A 78 7.13 -3.86 -6.05
C LEU A 78 7.44 -4.73 -7.26
N LYS A 79 8.48 -5.55 -7.15
CA LYS A 79 8.80 -6.54 -8.19
C LYS A 79 7.70 -7.59 -8.31
N PHE A 80 7.50 -8.14 -9.51
CA PHE A 80 6.56 -9.25 -9.68
C PHE A 80 7.02 -10.51 -8.94
N GLY A 81 6.06 -11.25 -8.37
CA GLY A 81 6.30 -12.55 -7.75
C GLY A 81 6.88 -12.52 -6.33
N VAL A 82 7.19 -11.34 -5.78
CA VAL A 82 7.66 -11.20 -4.39
C VAL A 82 6.55 -10.69 -3.47
N CYS A 83 6.84 -10.54 -2.17
CA CYS A 83 5.95 -9.91 -1.19
C CYS A 83 4.54 -10.52 -1.06
N GLY A 84 4.39 -11.80 -1.39
CA GLY A 84 3.09 -12.50 -1.34
C GLY A 84 2.12 -12.08 -2.44
N MET A 85 2.64 -11.51 -3.54
CA MET A 85 1.85 -11.20 -4.73
C MET A 85 1.17 -12.45 -5.28
N ARG A 86 -0.10 -12.33 -5.62
CA ARG A 86 -0.93 -13.43 -6.14
C ARG A 86 -1.10 -13.28 -7.65
N SER A 87 -0.95 -14.37 -8.38
CA SER A 87 -1.26 -14.43 -9.80
C SER A 87 -2.55 -15.22 -10.05
N LEU A 88 -3.36 -14.78 -11.01
CA LEU A 88 -4.57 -15.45 -11.44
C LEU A 88 -4.66 -15.43 -12.96
N ARG A 89 -4.81 -16.61 -13.58
CA ARG A 89 -4.98 -16.73 -15.03
C ARG A 89 -6.41 -16.39 -15.43
N SER A 90 -6.54 -15.54 -16.44
CA SER A 90 -7.80 -15.23 -17.10
C SER A 90 -7.90 -15.99 -18.42
N VAL A 91 -9.05 -16.62 -18.66
CA VAL A 91 -9.32 -17.35 -19.90
C VAL A 91 -9.95 -16.43 -20.95
N ASP A 92 -10.72 -15.43 -20.53
CA ASP A 92 -11.41 -14.49 -21.40
C ASP A 92 -11.57 -13.11 -20.71
N PRO A 93 -10.86 -12.05 -21.15
CA PRO A 93 -9.77 -12.07 -22.14
C PRO A 93 -8.59 -12.93 -21.65
N ARG A 94 -7.85 -13.53 -22.59
CA ARG A 94 -6.68 -14.36 -22.24
C ARG A 94 -5.59 -13.49 -21.65
N GLY A 95 -5.14 -13.82 -20.46
CA GLY A 95 -4.10 -13.05 -19.80
C GLY A 95 -3.84 -13.49 -18.37
N MET A 96 -3.05 -12.69 -17.67
CA MET A 96 -2.65 -12.92 -16.28
C MET A 96 -2.92 -11.68 -15.44
N TYR A 97 -3.63 -11.87 -14.34
CA TYR A 97 -3.75 -10.87 -13.29
C TYR A 97 -2.65 -11.07 -12.26
N TYR A 98 -2.03 -9.98 -11.82
CA TYR A 98 -1.14 -9.92 -10.66
C TYR A 98 -1.74 -8.98 -9.64
N GLY A 99 -1.95 -9.47 -8.41
CA GLY A 99 -2.62 -8.73 -7.34
C GLY A 99 -1.79 -8.72 -6.06
N ILE A 100 -1.72 -7.57 -5.41
CA ILE A 100 -1.08 -7.39 -4.11
C ILE A 100 -1.85 -6.35 -3.29
N THR A 101 -1.88 -6.52 -1.98
CA THR A 101 -2.47 -5.52 -1.08
C THR A 101 -1.35 -4.75 -0.42
N ILE A 102 -1.32 -3.44 -0.62
CA ILE A 102 -0.40 -2.55 0.08
C ILE A 102 -1.11 -1.88 1.24
N VAL A 103 -0.36 -1.51 2.28
CA VAL A 103 -0.84 -0.74 3.43
C VAL A 103 -0.02 0.53 3.51
N VAL A 104 -0.70 1.66 3.55
CA VAL A 104 -0.13 2.99 3.77
C VAL A 104 -0.38 3.35 5.22
N SER A 105 0.66 3.36 6.02
CA SER A 105 0.58 3.71 7.44
C SER A 105 1.23 5.05 7.70
N PHE A 106 0.54 5.94 8.42
CA PHE A 106 1.09 7.27 8.77
C PHE A 106 2.05 7.22 9.97
N HIS A 107 2.23 6.05 10.59
CA HIS A 107 3.16 5.86 11.69
C HIS A 107 4.10 4.68 11.38
N PRO A 108 5.41 4.78 11.66
CA PRO A 108 6.38 3.76 11.27
C PRO A 108 6.21 2.41 12.02
N LEU A 109 5.59 2.42 13.20
CA LEU A 109 5.52 1.26 14.09
C LEU A 109 4.10 0.72 14.39
N PHE A 110 3.06 1.51 14.18
CA PHE A 110 1.72 1.15 14.67
C PHE A 110 0.66 1.47 13.64
N ILE A 111 -0.37 0.64 13.57
CA ILE A 111 -1.54 0.89 12.73
C ILE A 111 -2.37 2.01 13.35
N THR A 112 -2.67 3.05 12.58
CA THR A 112 -3.45 4.19 13.03
C THR A 112 -4.81 4.26 12.32
N LYS A 113 -5.72 5.09 12.84
CA LYS A 113 -7.08 5.25 12.27
C LYS A 113 -7.09 5.77 10.83
N VAL A 114 -6.01 6.42 10.39
CA VAL A 114 -5.90 7.02 9.05
C VAL A 114 -5.14 6.12 8.09
N ASP A 115 -4.71 4.93 8.54
CA ASP A 115 -4.03 3.97 7.68
C ASP A 115 -5.04 3.35 6.72
N GLN A 116 -4.64 3.18 5.46
CA GLN A 116 -5.48 2.55 4.44
C GLN A 116 -4.75 1.41 3.76
N ALA A 117 -5.51 0.41 3.35
CA ALA A 117 -5.03 -0.69 2.54
C ALA A 117 -5.62 -0.55 1.13
N PHE A 118 -4.82 -0.81 0.11
CA PHE A 118 -5.26 -0.77 -1.29
C PHE A 118 -4.97 -2.10 -1.94
N HIS A 119 -5.98 -2.66 -2.62
CA HIS A 119 -5.77 -3.84 -3.46
C HIS A 119 -5.38 -3.39 -4.87
N VAL A 120 -4.10 -3.53 -5.17
CA VAL A 120 -3.51 -3.20 -6.48
C VAL A 120 -3.56 -4.42 -7.38
N LYS A 121 -4.06 -4.26 -8.60
CA LYS A 121 -4.18 -5.33 -9.59
C LYS A 121 -3.67 -4.86 -10.97
N CYS A 122 -2.71 -5.57 -11.52
CA CYS A 122 -2.26 -5.42 -12.90
C CYS A 122 -2.85 -6.57 -13.76
N PHE A 123 -3.27 -6.27 -14.98
CA PHE A 123 -3.66 -7.26 -15.97
C PHE A 123 -2.75 -7.18 -17.18
N PHE A 124 -2.19 -8.32 -17.56
CA PHE A 124 -1.37 -8.51 -18.74
C PHE A 124 -2.13 -9.40 -19.71
N GLU A 125 -2.62 -8.81 -20.80
CA GLU A 125 -3.32 -9.53 -21.86
C GLU A 125 -2.31 -10.28 -22.74
N GLU A 126 -2.54 -11.57 -22.99
CA GLU A 126 -1.79 -12.32 -23.99
C GLU A 126 -2.18 -11.79 -25.38
N ALA A 127 -1.22 -11.26 -26.15
CA ALA A 127 -1.49 -10.79 -27.50
C ALA A 127 -2.14 -11.90 -28.34
N SER A 128 -3.36 -11.66 -28.84
CA SER A 128 -4.02 -12.60 -29.74
C SER A 128 -3.20 -12.70 -31.02
N ARG A 129 -2.77 -13.91 -31.38
CA ARG A 129 -2.16 -14.21 -32.69
C ARG A 129 -3.19 -14.02 -33.82
N GLY A 130 -3.53 -12.79 -34.17
CA GLY A 130 -4.02 -12.42 -35.49
C GLY A 130 -2.81 -12.04 -36.34
N LEU A 131 -2.64 -12.66 -37.51
CA LEU A 131 -1.60 -12.25 -38.46
C LEU A 131 -1.69 -10.74 -38.67
N THR A 132 -0.54 -10.06 -38.61
CA THR A 132 -0.32 -8.60 -38.64
C THR A 132 -0.77 -7.81 -37.40
N ALA A 133 -0.01 -7.90 -36.32
CA ALA A 133 0.11 -6.79 -35.36
C ALA A 133 1.45 -6.92 -34.61
N GLU A 134 2.17 -5.81 -34.51
CA GLU A 134 3.32 -5.64 -33.64
C GLU A 134 2.97 -6.11 -32.22
N LEU A 135 3.92 -6.72 -31.51
CA LEU A 135 3.73 -7.32 -30.18
C LEU A 135 3.43 -6.23 -29.13
N GLY A 136 2.20 -5.71 -29.11
CA GLY A 136 1.73 -4.74 -28.13
C GLY A 136 1.05 -5.45 -26.97
N VAL A 137 1.75 -5.63 -25.86
CA VAL A 137 1.13 -6.02 -24.58
C VAL A 137 0.32 -4.82 -24.09
N ARG A 138 -0.99 -4.98 -23.87
CA ARG A 138 -1.84 -3.93 -23.29
C ARG A 138 -1.77 -4.04 -21.77
N TYR A 139 -1.21 -3.01 -21.13
CA TYR A 139 -1.11 -2.92 -19.68
C TYR A 139 -2.39 -2.30 -19.11
N GLY A 140 -3.12 -3.05 -18.28
CA GLY A 140 -4.28 -2.54 -17.55
C GLY A 140 -3.99 -2.50 -16.04
N ALA A 141 -4.15 -1.34 -15.40
CA ALA A 141 -4.02 -1.19 -13.96
C ALA A 141 -5.40 -0.91 -13.33
N LEU A 142 -5.73 -1.61 -12.26
CA LEU A 142 -6.94 -1.40 -11.46
C LEU A 142 -6.55 -1.34 -9.98
N CYS A 143 -7.03 -0.33 -9.27
CA CYS A 143 -6.92 -0.25 -7.83
C CYS A 143 -8.33 -0.24 -7.24
N ASN A 144 -8.62 -1.16 -6.33
CA ASN A 144 -9.86 -1.14 -5.55
C ASN A 144 -9.48 -0.92 -4.07
N LEU A 145 -10.23 -0.05 -3.39
CA LEU A 145 -10.15 0.17 -1.94
C LEU A 145 -10.48 -1.10 -1.15
#